data_AF-A0A0P0WM24-F1
#
_entry.id   AF-A0A0P0WM24-F1
#
_cell.length_a   1.000
_cell.length_b   1.000
_cell.length_c   1.000
_cell.angle_alpha   90.00
_cell.angle_beta   90.00
_cell.angle_gamma   90.00
#
_symmetry.space_group_name_H-M   'P 1'
#
loop_
_entity.id
_entity.type
_entity.pdbx_description
1 polymer ?
#
loop_
_entity_poly.entity_id
_entity_poly.type
_entity_poly.pdbx_seq_one_letter_code
_entity_poly.pdbx_strand_id
1 'polypeptide(L)' 'MGLWDALYRVVMRRNAVYVTFVVAGAFAGERAVDYGVHKVWEMNNIGKRYEDISVLGQRPAE' A
#
# COMPACT_ATOMS: atom_id res chain seq x y z
N MET A 1 30.99 -6.86 10.92
CA MET A 1 29.99 -5.78 10.81
C MET A 1 28.73 -6.40 10.24
N GLY A 2 27.63 -6.44 10.98
CA GLY A 2 26.37 -7.03 10.50
C GLY A 2 25.61 -6.08 9.57
N LEU A 3 24.65 -6.62 8.81
CA LEU A 3 23.72 -5.80 8.00
C LEU A 3 22.99 -4.75 8.85
N TRP A 4 22.58 -5.15 10.06
CA TRP A 4 21.92 -4.26 11.01
C TRP A 4 22.81 -3.13 11.50
N ASP A 5 24.11 -3.40 11.73
CA ASP A 5 25.09 -2.36 12.07
C ASP A 5 25.28 -1.36 10.94
N ALA A 6 25.31 -1.85 9.70
CA ALA A 6 25.43 -1.01 8.51
C ALA A 6 24.20 -0.12 8.33
N LEU A 7 23.00 -0.69 8.44
CA LEU A 7 21.73 0.07 8.39
C LEU A 7 21.68 1.15 9.48
N TYR A 8 21.98 0.78 10.73
CA TYR A 8 21.99 1.72 11.84
C TYR A 8 22.93 2.92 11.57
N ARG A 9 24.14 2.66 11.08
CA ARG A 9 25.12 3.71 10.77
C ARG A 9 24.64 4.64 9.65
N VAL A 10 23.89 4.14 8.67
CA VAL A 10 23.43 4.89 7.50
C VAL A 10 22.18 5.71 7.83
N VAL A 11 21.14 5.08 8.40
CA VAL A 11 19.83 5.73 8.55
C VAL A 11 19.53 6.24 9.95
N MET A 12 20.13 5.68 11.01
CA MET A 12 19.74 6.01 12.40
C MET A 12 20.68 7.01 13.10
N ARG A 13 21.88 7.29 12.58
CA ARG A 13 22.92 8.03 13.33
C ARG A 13 22.69 9.54 13.43
N ARG A 14 21.95 10.16 12.50
CA ARG A 14 21.69 11.61 12.48
C ARG A 14 20.19 11.87 12.48
N ASN A 15 19.71 12.69 13.42
CA ASN A 15 18.26 12.99 13.55
C ASN A 15 17.62 13.43 12.23
N ALA A 16 18.26 14.34 11.49
CA ALA A 16 17.73 14.80 10.21
C ALA A 16 17.58 13.66 9.17
N VAL A 17 18.57 12.75 9.10
CA VAL A 17 18.53 11.59 8.20
C VAL A 17 17.47 10.59 8.67
N TYR A 18 17.42 10.31 9.97
CA TYR A 18 16.45 9.40 10.57
C TYR A 18 15.01 9.85 10.32
N VAL A 19 14.69 11.12 10.61
CA VAL A 19 13.34 11.67 10.42
C VAL A 19 12.95 11.62 8.94
N THR A 20 13.87 11.97 8.04
CA THR A 20 13.63 11.88 6.59
C THR A 20 13.36 10.45 6.16
N PHE A 21 14.15 9.49 6.66
CA PHE A 21 13.97 8.07 6.38
C PHE A 21 12.63 7.54 6.89
N VAL A 22 12.21 7.94 8.09
CA VAL A 22 10.89 7.58 8.64
C VAL A 22 9.75 8.12 7.78
N VAL A 23 9.80 9.39 7.38
CA VAL A 23 8.74 10.00 6.54
C VAL A 23 8.70 9.36 5.16
N ALA A 24 9.86 9.19 4.51
CA ALA A 24 9.93 8.54 3.20
C ALA A 24 9.48 7.07 3.26
N GLY A 25 9.87 6.36 4.31
CA GLY A 25 9.46 4.98 4.57
C GLY A 25 7.96 4.86 4.82
N ALA A 26 7.36 5.78 5.57
CA ALA A 26 5.92 5.82 5.80
C ALA A 26 5.16 6.05 4.49
N PHE A 27 5.58 7.01 3.68
CA PHE A 27 4.95 7.30 2.39
C PHE A 27 5.02 6.11 1.42
N ALA A 28 6.19 5.47 1.31
CA ALA A 28 6.33 4.29 0.48
C ALA A 28 5.56 3.07 1.04
N GLY A 29 5.61 2.89 2.35
CA GLY A 29 4.94 1.80 3.05
C GLY A 29 3.42 1.87 2.94
N GLU A 30 2.84 3.06 3.10
CA GLU A 30 1.40 3.29 2.94
C GLU A 30 0.93 2.80 1.56
N ARG A 31 1.60 3.21 0.48
CA ARG A 31 1.22 2.82 -0.89
C ARG A 31 1.39 1.33 -1.14
N ALA A 32 2.46 0.74 -0.61
CA ALA A 32 2.71 -0.69 -0.77
C ALA A 32 1.64 -1.54 -0.04
N VAL A 33 1.29 -1.16 1.19
CA VAL A 33 0.28 -1.86 1.99
C VAL A 33 -1.10 -1.67 1.39
N ASP A 34 -1.48 -0.45 1.03
CA ASP A 34 -2.78 -0.16 0.43
C ASP A 34 -3.00 -0.96 -0.86
N TYR A 35 -2.03 -0.89 -1.80
CA TYR A 35 -2.08 -1.67 -3.04
C TYR A 35 -2.16 -3.17 -2.78
N GLY A 36 -1.33 -3.68 -1.86
CA GLY A 36 -1.29 -5.10 -1.52
C GLY A 36 -2.61 -5.60 -0.96
N VAL A 37 -3.16 -4.87 0.02
CA VAL A 37 -4.44 -5.21 0.67
C VAL A 37 -5.59 -5.09 -0.32
N HIS A 38 -5.63 -4.02 -1.12
CA HIS A 38 -6.66 -3.82 -2.13
C HIS A 38 -6.69 -4.98 -3.13
N LYS A 39 -5.51 -5.38 -3.64
CA LYS A 39 -5.40 -6.49 -4.58
C LYS A 39 -5.85 -7.82 -3.97
N VAL A 40 -5.48 -8.09 -2.72
CA VAL A 40 -5.96 -9.30 -2.01
C VAL A 40 -7.48 -9.26 -1.85
N TRP A 41 -8.04 -8.09 -1.54
CA TRP A 41 -9.49 -7.93 -1.43
C TRP A 41 -10.19 -8.16 -2.77
N GLU A 42 -9.68 -7.62 -3.87
CA GLU A 42 -10.24 -7.84 -5.21
C GLU A 42 -10.24 -9.32 -5.57
N MET A 43 -9.12 -10.00 -5.35
CA MET A 43 -8.99 -11.45 -5.60
C MET A 43 -9.97 -12.28 -4.79
N ASN A 44 -10.25 -11.88 -3.54
CA ASN A 44 -11.20 -12.57 -2.68
C ASN A 44 -12.67 -12.24 -2.97
N ASN A 45 -12.95 -11.17 -3.72
CA ASN A 45 -14.30 -10.69 -4.00
C ASN A 45 -14.63 -10.67 -5.50
N ILE A 46 -13.92 -11.48 -6.29
CA ILE A 46 -14.23 -11.70 -7.71
C ILE A 46 -15.70 -12.10 -7.87
N GLY A 47 -16.41 -11.43 -8.77
CA GLY A 47 -17.82 -11.69 -9.07
C GLY A 47 -18.80 -10.97 -8.14
N LYS A 48 -18.31 -10.23 -7.14
CA LYS A 48 -19.15 -9.51 -6.16
C LYS A 48 -19.02 -7.99 -6.25
N ARG A 49 -18.04 -7.48 -7.00
CA ARG A 49 -17.80 -6.04 -7.11
C ARG A 49 -18.85 -5.42 -8.00
N TYR A 50 -19.05 -4.11 -7.86
CA TYR A 50 -19.99 -3.37 -8.69
C TYR A 50 -19.73 -3.57 -10.20
N GLU A 51 -18.45 -3.59 -10.58
CA GLU A 51 -17.98 -3.86 -11.95
C GLU A 51 -18.30 -5.27 -12.47
N ASP A 52 -18.53 -6.24 -11.58
CA ASP A 52 -18.81 -7.62 -11.97
C ASP A 52 -20.33 -7.84 -12.26
N ILE A 53 -21.18 -6.83 -12.06
CA ILE A 53 -22.64 -6.92 -12.26
C ILE A 53 -22.98 -6.76 -13.74
N SER A 54 -23.35 -7.85 -14.40
CA SER A 54 -23.55 -7.90 -15.86
C SER A 54 -24.71 -7.04 -16.41
N VAL A 55 -25.78 -6.87 -15.63
CA VAL A 55 -26.99 -6.13 -16.04
C VAL A 55 -27.05 -4.71 -15.48
N LEU A 56 -25.94 -4.23 -14.94
CA LEU A 56 -25.86 -2.94 -14.30
C LEU A 56 -26.17 -1.81 -15.28
N GLY A 57 -27.06 -0.88 -14.89
CA GLY A 57 -27.44 0.27 -15.73
C GLY A 57 -28.40 -0.04 -16.87
N GLN A 58 -28.84 -1.29 -17.04
CA GLN A 58 -29.79 -1.68 -18.10
C GLN A 58 -31.25 -1.43 -17.76
N ARG A 59 -31.57 -1.12 -16.48
CA ARG A 59 -32.94 -0.81 -16.06
C ARG A 59 -33.35 0.57 -16.59
N PRO A 60 -34.45 0.70 -17.35
CA PRO A 60 -34.96 2.00 -17.76
C PRO A 60 -35.36 2.82 -16.53
N ALA A 61 -35.07 4.13 -16.58
CA ALA A 61 -35.61 5.07 -15.60
C ALA A 61 -37.13 5.15 -15.75
N GLU A 62 -37.84 5.10 -14.62
CA GLU A 62 -39.29 5.28 -14.55
C GLU A 62 -39.72 6.70 -14.93
#